data_AF-A0A953G4Y8-F1
#
_entry.id   AF-A0A953G4Y8-F1
#
_cell.length_a   1.000
_cell.length_b   1.000
_cell.length_c   1.000
_cell.angle_alpha   90.00
_cell.angle_beta   90.00
_cell.angle_gamma   90.00
#
_symmetry.space_group_name_H-M   'P 1'
#
loop_
_entity.id
_entity.type
_entity.pdbx_description
1 polymer ?
#
loop_
_entity_poly.entity_id
_entity_poly.type
_entity_poly.pdbx_seq_one_letter_code
_entity_poly.pdbx_strand_id
1 'polypeptide(L)'
;MELLLQFRPHFFQLPEDEESHRSLGIFFAIEPEYSYDGNVYFYKFYLANDSWIDVGLTIHISGQGFGEFSLKGKLPAMTMIDLFNRTADECSYKPEINVNILHRNCAKPIAKKNIFQFQNIRRQSREVHILPQRLFYTLTLLTYHDMEGRKFNSTPHQDNDFDAAFQIELPARSKKINTRNRIIELAALSRSLDLHYEERIHHSKNKHVLEIQLKKFHEYMDKVIQLECEEIEIIHGKGNGILKQKIYESLEENSYVFQITENHNGGSSKILLRYD
;
A
#
# COMPACT_ATOMS: atom_id res chain seq x y z
N MET A 1 -16.28 12.65 -3.80
CA MET A 1 -16.73 12.64 -2.41
C MET A 1 -15.53 13.00 -1.55
N GLU A 2 -15.49 14.21 -1.00
CA GLU A 2 -14.47 14.58 -0.03
C GLU A 2 -14.76 13.83 1.26
N LEU A 3 -13.98 12.78 1.52
CA LEU A 3 -13.75 12.36 2.89
C LEU A 3 -12.72 13.34 3.47
N LEU A 4 -13.23 14.52 3.84
CA LEU A 4 -12.62 15.33 4.89
C LEU A 4 -12.71 14.48 6.15
N LEU A 5 -11.68 13.64 6.37
CA LEU A 5 -11.41 13.09 7.69
C LEU A 5 -11.19 14.31 8.59
N GLN A 6 -12.25 14.72 9.30
CA GLN A 6 -12.15 15.64 10.41
C GLN A 6 -11.27 14.95 11.46
N PHE A 7 -9.95 15.14 11.35
CA PHE A 7 -9.04 14.87 12.44
C PHE A 7 -9.50 15.75 13.60
N ARG A 8 -10.09 15.13 14.62
CA ARG A 8 -10.25 15.81 15.91
C ARG A 8 -8.84 15.97 16.46
N PRO A 9 -8.29 17.18 16.61
CA PRO A 9 -7.10 17.35 17.41
C PRO A 9 -7.47 16.91 18.83
N HIS A 10 -7.03 15.71 19.22
CA HIS A 10 -6.94 15.41 20.63
C HIS A 10 -5.77 16.25 21.12
N PHE A 11 -6.09 17.35 21.80
CA PHE A 11 -5.12 18.10 22.58
C PHE A 11 -4.65 17.17 23.70
N PHE A 12 -3.64 16.34 23.40
CA PHE A 12 -2.89 15.64 24.43
C PHE A 12 -1.96 16.66 25.08
N GLN A 13 -2.07 16.79 26.40
CA GLN A 13 -1.07 17.52 27.18
C GLN A 13 0.29 16.83 26.98
N LEU A 14 1.30 17.64 26.69
CA LEU A 14 2.70 17.21 26.63
C LEU A 14 3.03 16.50 27.96
N PRO A 15 3.54 15.26 27.94
CA PRO A 15 4.07 14.65 29.15
C PRO A 15 5.29 15.46 29.63
N GLU A 16 5.38 15.69 30.94
CA GLU A 16 6.42 16.53 31.56
C GLU A 16 7.80 15.83 31.64
N ASP A 17 7.88 14.53 31.34
CA ASP A 17 9.07 13.71 31.59
C ASP A 17 9.94 13.48 30.33
N GLU A 18 11.23 13.82 30.45
CA GLU A 18 12.29 13.66 29.44
C GLU A 18 12.39 12.23 28.84
N GLU A 19 11.96 11.18 29.57
CA GLU A 19 12.01 9.79 29.09
C GLU A 19 10.93 9.43 28.06
N SER A 20 9.81 10.17 28.05
CA SER A 20 8.72 9.99 27.07
C SER A 20 9.03 10.59 25.69
N HIS A 21 10.09 11.40 25.58
CA HIS A 21 10.57 11.99 24.34
C HIS A 21 11.34 11.01 23.44
N ARG A 22 11.47 9.73 23.83
CA ARG A 22 12.03 8.65 22.99
C ARG A 22 11.03 8.15 21.94
N SER A 23 10.25 9.05 21.34
CA SER A 23 9.29 8.74 20.29
C SER A 23 10.00 8.05 19.11
N LEU A 24 9.43 6.95 18.63
CA LEU A 24 10.04 5.92 17.76
C LEU A 24 10.46 6.36 16.34
N GLY A 25 10.44 7.66 16.05
CA GLY A 25 10.99 8.25 14.83
C GLY A 25 10.09 8.16 13.60
N ILE A 26 10.68 8.36 12.42
CA ILE A 26 10.00 8.25 11.12
C ILE A 26 10.35 6.90 10.53
N PHE A 27 9.35 6.13 10.10
CA PHE A 27 9.57 4.77 9.61
C PHE A 27 8.50 4.33 8.61
N PHE A 28 8.80 3.26 7.87
CA PHE A 28 7.74 2.47 7.24
C PHE A 28 7.16 1.50 8.25
N ALA A 29 5.86 1.57 8.48
CA ALA A 29 5.10 0.54 9.18
C ALA A 29 4.61 -0.46 8.13
N ILE A 30 4.87 -1.73 8.37
CA ILE A 30 4.64 -2.79 7.39
C ILE A 30 3.79 -3.87 8.02
N GLU A 31 2.68 -4.17 7.37
CA GLU A 31 1.73 -5.17 7.84
C GLU A 31 1.73 -6.38 6.89
N PRO A 32 2.04 -7.59 7.39
CA PRO A 32 1.93 -8.81 6.61
C PRO A 32 0.48 -9.25 6.47
N GLU A 33 0.12 -9.73 5.28
CA GLU A 33 -1.05 -10.56 5.10
C GLU A 33 -0.65 -12.01 4.87
N TYR A 34 -1.34 -12.90 5.58
CA TYR A 34 -1.07 -14.32 5.59
C TYR A 34 -2.05 -15.04 4.67
N SER A 35 -1.54 -15.98 3.88
CA SER A 35 -2.36 -16.92 3.15
C SER A 35 -2.98 -17.93 4.12
N TYR A 36 -3.92 -18.74 3.63
CA TYR A 36 -4.53 -19.82 4.40
C TYR A 36 -3.51 -20.82 4.97
N ASP A 37 -2.38 -21.00 4.27
CA ASP A 37 -1.30 -21.88 4.70
C ASP A 37 -0.39 -21.23 5.76
N GLY A 38 -0.73 -20.03 6.23
CA GLY A 38 0.02 -19.28 7.23
C GLY A 38 1.31 -18.62 6.70
N ASN A 39 1.53 -18.64 5.38
CA ASN A 39 2.68 -17.97 4.76
C ASN A 39 2.33 -16.52 4.42
N VAL A 40 3.27 -15.59 4.63
CA VAL A 40 3.07 -14.22 4.19
C VAL A 40 3.16 -14.14 2.67
N TYR A 41 2.10 -13.67 2.03
CA TYR A 41 2.04 -13.53 0.57
C TYR A 41 2.04 -12.07 0.12
N PHE A 42 1.69 -11.15 1.03
CA PHE A 42 1.51 -9.73 0.71
C PHE A 42 1.91 -8.84 1.89
N TYR A 43 2.32 -7.62 1.57
CA TYR A 43 2.72 -6.60 2.54
C TYR A 43 2.07 -5.26 2.20
N LYS A 44 1.41 -4.67 3.19
CA LYS A 44 0.92 -3.29 3.16
C LYS A 44 1.96 -2.37 3.78
N PHE A 45 2.34 -1.30 3.06
CA PHE A 45 3.30 -0.32 3.55
C PHE A 45 2.61 0.99 3.86
N TYR A 46 2.85 1.45 5.09
CA TYR A 46 2.46 2.76 5.55
C TYR A 46 3.72 3.56 5.89
N LEU A 47 3.66 4.87 5.69
CA LEU A 47 4.65 5.81 6.20
C LEU A 47 4.13 6.43 7.48
N ALA A 48 4.87 6.25 8.56
CA ALA A 48 4.50 6.72 9.88
C ALA A 48 5.47 7.80 10.37
N ASN A 49 4.91 8.86 10.95
CA ASN A 49 5.61 9.82 11.80
C ASN A 49 5.10 9.67 13.22
N ASP A 50 5.71 8.75 13.96
CA ASP A 50 5.37 8.47 15.35
C ASP A 50 6.03 9.46 16.32
N SER A 51 6.29 10.69 15.84
CA SER A 51 6.86 11.79 16.61
C SER A 51 5.87 12.96 16.70
N TRP A 52 6.11 13.82 17.68
CA TRP A 52 5.28 15.00 17.97
C TRP A 52 5.61 16.22 17.08
N ILE A 53 6.45 16.05 16.05
CA ILE A 53 6.93 17.15 15.22
C ILE A 53 6.63 16.85 13.75
N ASP A 54 6.17 17.87 13.03
CA ASP A 54 6.02 17.81 11.59
C ASP A 54 7.37 17.76 10.88
N VAL A 55 7.46 16.96 9.81
CA VAL A 55 8.70 16.81 9.06
C VAL A 55 8.46 16.94 7.56
N GLY A 56 9.40 17.56 6.87
CA GLY A 56 9.47 17.56 5.41
C GLY A 56 10.23 16.33 4.98
N LEU A 57 9.79 15.69 3.92
CA LEU A 57 10.28 14.38 3.51
C LEU A 57 10.36 14.31 1.99
N THR A 58 11.45 13.73 1.50
CA THR A 58 11.55 13.22 0.13
C THR A 58 12.05 11.78 0.21
N ILE A 59 11.26 10.83 -0.29
CA ILE A 59 11.62 9.43 -0.43
C ILE A 59 11.73 9.12 -1.92
N HIS A 60 12.78 8.39 -2.28
CA HIS A 60 12.93 7.78 -3.59
C HIS A 60 13.30 6.31 -3.40
N ILE A 61 12.48 5.42 -3.94
CA ILE A 61 12.68 3.97 -3.92
C ILE A 61 12.95 3.51 -5.35
N SER A 62 14.03 2.77 -5.55
CA SER A 62 14.34 2.15 -6.83
C SER A 62 14.83 0.73 -6.66
N GLY A 63 14.41 -0.16 -7.55
CA GLY A 63 14.90 -1.53 -7.58
C GLY A 63 13.90 -2.52 -8.18
N GLN A 64 14.38 -3.72 -8.44
CA GLN A 64 13.57 -4.83 -8.92
C GLN A 64 12.42 -5.12 -7.92
N GLY A 65 11.21 -5.31 -8.43
CA GLY A 65 9.99 -5.52 -7.64
C GLY A 65 9.32 -4.24 -7.10
N PHE A 66 10.03 -3.11 -7.01
CA PHE A 66 9.46 -1.85 -6.52
C PHE A 66 9.23 -0.80 -7.62
N GLY A 67 9.94 -0.91 -8.74
CA GLY A 67 9.94 0.10 -9.79
C GLY A 67 10.67 1.37 -9.35
N GLU A 68 10.40 2.50 -10.01
CA GLU A 68 10.75 3.82 -9.48
C GLU A 68 9.53 4.41 -8.78
N PHE A 69 9.70 4.76 -7.51
CA PHE A 69 8.68 5.42 -6.70
C PHE A 69 9.31 6.63 -6.00
N SER A 70 8.68 7.79 -6.14
CA SER A 70 9.09 9.01 -5.44
C SER A 70 7.91 9.58 -4.64
N LEU A 71 8.22 10.11 -3.46
CA LEU A 71 7.28 10.80 -2.60
C LEU A 71 7.97 12.03 -2.05
N LYS A 72 7.36 13.20 -2.17
CA LYS A 72 7.85 14.44 -1.56
C LYS A 72 6.68 15.11 -0.85
N GLY A 73 6.83 15.44 0.44
CA GLY A 73 5.71 15.93 1.23
C GLY A 73 6.09 16.44 2.62
N LYS A 74 5.12 17.10 3.26
CA LYS A 74 5.08 17.25 4.72
C LYS A 74 4.39 16.02 5.30
N LEU A 75 4.98 15.41 6.32
CA LEU A 75 4.40 14.32 7.09
C LEU A 75 4.08 14.88 8.49
N PRO A 76 2.80 15.15 8.79
CA PRO A 76 2.43 15.75 10.06
C PRO A 76 2.77 14.87 11.26
N ALA A 77 2.93 15.48 12.42
CA ALA A 77 3.13 14.81 13.70
C ALA A 77 2.04 13.77 13.97
N MET A 78 2.41 12.63 14.52
CA MET A 78 1.48 11.56 14.92
C MET A 78 0.54 11.12 13.79
N THR A 79 1.08 10.95 12.57
CA THR A 79 0.30 10.48 11.42
C THR A 79 0.86 9.23 10.79
N MET A 80 -0.02 8.47 10.16
CA MET A 80 0.31 7.33 9.34
C MET A 80 -0.44 7.41 8.01
N ILE A 81 0.28 7.26 6.90
CA ILE A 81 -0.25 7.39 5.54
C ILE A 81 -0.04 6.07 4.80
N ASP A 82 -1.10 5.56 4.16
CA ASP A 82 -1.00 4.43 3.23
C ASP A 82 -0.20 4.83 1.98
N LEU A 83 0.80 4.03 1.64
CA LEU A 83 1.69 4.30 0.50
C LEU A 83 1.44 3.36 -0.67
N PHE A 84 1.78 2.09 -0.48
CA PHE A 84 1.74 1.08 -1.52
C PHE A 84 1.79 -0.31 -0.92
N ASN A 85 1.45 -1.29 -1.75
CA ASN A 85 1.46 -2.69 -1.37
C ASN A 85 2.38 -3.50 -2.28
N ARG A 86 2.98 -4.57 -1.76
CA ARG A 86 3.89 -5.44 -2.52
C ARG A 86 3.70 -6.90 -2.15
N THR A 87 3.93 -7.78 -3.12
CA THR A 87 3.95 -9.22 -2.86
C THR A 87 5.18 -9.61 -2.04
N ALA A 88 5.12 -10.78 -1.41
CA ALA A 88 6.25 -11.31 -0.67
C ALA A 88 7.48 -11.56 -1.57
N ASP A 89 7.26 -11.92 -2.84
CA ASP A 89 8.31 -12.10 -3.83
C ASP A 89 8.96 -10.76 -4.22
N GLU A 90 8.16 -9.73 -4.46
CA GLU A 90 8.66 -8.37 -4.71
C GLU A 90 9.50 -7.85 -3.54
N CYS A 91 9.06 -8.14 -2.31
CA CYS A 91 9.79 -7.79 -1.09
C CYS A 91 11.05 -8.62 -0.85
N SER A 92 11.26 -9.72 -1.59
CA SER A 92 12.49 -10.52 -1.48
C SER A 92 13.69 -9.84 -2.15
N TYR A 93 13.43 -8.92 -3.09
CA TYR A 93 14.45 -8.09 -3.70
C TYR A 93 14.97 -7.04 -2.71
N LYS A 94 16.12 -6.44 -3.04
CA LYS A 94 16.82 -5.46 -2.18
C LYS A 94 16.72 -4.05 -2.76
N PRO A 95 15.55 -3.39 -2.73
CA PRO A 95 15.43 -2.06 -3.32
C PRO A 95 16.28 -1.06 -2.52
N GLU A 96 16.74 -0.04 -3.22
CA GLU A 96 17.43 1.10 -2.64
C GLU A 96 16.41 2.17 -2.24
N ILE A 97 16.53 2.67 -1.03
CA ILE A 97 15.66 3.70 -0.45
C ILE A 97 16.54 4.89 -0.11
N ASN A 98 16.33 5.99 -0.82
CA ASN A 98 16.95 7.28 -0.56
C ASN A 98 15.92 8.19 0.10
N VAL A 99 16.26 8.74 1.27
CA VAL A 99 15.38 9.59 2.05
C VAL A 99 16.11 10.89 2.40
N ASN A 100 15.47 12.02 2.15
CA ASN A 100 15.89 13.33 2.65
C ASN A 100 14.82 13.84 3.61
N ILE A 101 15.21 14.14 4.85
CA ILE A 101 14.29 14.57 5.90
C ILE A 101 14.66 15.98 6.34
N LEU A 102 13.76 16.92 6.12
CA LEU A 102 13.82 18.26 6.68
C LEU A 102 13.13 18.25 8.03
N HIS A 103 13.91 18.35 9.11
CA HIS A 103 13.38 18.49 10.46
C HIS A 103 13.36 19.96 10.86
N ARG A 104 12.32 20.41 11.58
CA ARG A 104 12.11 21.83 11.94
C ARG A 104 13.32 22.48 12.60
N ASN A 105 13.99 21.73 13.45
CA ASN A 105 15.10 22.22 14.25
C ASN A 105 16.46 22.05 13.54
N CYS A 106 16.56 21.33 12.43
CA CYS A 106 17.84 21.08 11.75
C CYS A 106 18.13 22.11 10.67
N ALA A 107 19.37 22.59 10.63
CA ALA A 107 19.81 23.55 9.61
C ALA A 107 19.89 23.00 8.19
N LYS A 108 20.05 21.69 8.05
CA LYS A 108 20.17 21.01 6.74
C LYS A 108 19.32 19.75 6.74
N PRO A 109 18.75 19.35 5.58
CA PRO A 109 18.12 18.06 5.43
C PRO A 109 19.04 16.90 5.81
N ILE A 110 18.44 15.87 6.39
CA ILE A 110 19.10 14.63 6.77
C ILE A 110 18.92 13.65 5.62
N ALA A 111 19.98 13.50 4.83
CA ALA A 111 20.04 12.52 3.76
C ALA A 111 20.42 11.15 4.32
N LYS A 112 19.66 10.14 3.94
CA LYS A 112 19.90 8.73 4.25
C LYS A 112 19.71 7.88 3.01
N LYS A 113 20.59 6.91 2.86
CA LYS A 113 20.52 5.89 1.82
C LYS A 113 20.56 4.53 2.52
N ASN A 114 19.51 3.76 2.33
CA ASN A 114 19.36 2.44 2.92
C ASN A 114 19.07 1.42 1.82
N ILE A 115 19.69 0.25 1.91
CA ILE A 115 19.28 -0.91 1.11
C ILE A 115 18.28 -1.69 1.95
N PHE A 116 17.07 -1.84 1.42
CA PHE A 116 16.00 -2.51 2.11
C PHE A 116 16.20 -4.03 2.05
N GLN A 117 16.35 -4.66 3.21
CA GLN A 117 16.49 -6.11 3.33
C GLN A 117 15.35 -6.66 4.18
N PHE A 118 14.28 -7.06 3.51
CA PHE A 118 13.03 -7.44 4.16
C PHE A 118 13.17 -8.57 5.18
N GLN A 119 14.10 -9.51 4.93
CA GLN A 119 14.38 -10.64 5.82
C GLN A 119 14.79 -10.21 7.24
N ASN A 120 15.45 -9.06 7.37
CA ASN A 120 15.90 -8.54 8.66
C ASN A 120 14.77 -7.88 9.47
N ILE A 121 13.73 -7.41 8.77
CA ILE A 121 12.61 -6.63 9.32
C ILE A 121 11.53 -7.53 9.91
N ARG A 122 11.32 -8.72 9.31
CA ARG A 122 10.36 -9.74 9.79
C ARG A 122 10.54 -10.15 11.25
N ARG A 123 11.69 -9.84 11.86
CA ARG A 123 12.04 -10.23 13.24
C ARG A 123 11.75 -9.15 14.29
N GLN A 124 11.29 -7.96 13.89
CA GLN A 124 11.15 -6.82 14.79
C GLN A 124 9.76 -6.18 14.68
N SER A 125 8.72 -6.94 15.03
CA SER A 125 7.37 -6.38 15.22
C SER A 125 7.32 -5.54 16.50
N ARG A 126 6.75 -4.34 16.43
CA ARG A 126 6.64 -3.42 17.57
C ARG A 126 5.29 -2.71 17.55
N GLU A 127 4.83 -2.30 18.72
CA GLU A 127 3.72 -1.35 18.84
C GLU A 127 4.22 0.06 18.49
N VAL A 128 3.31 0.89 17.97
CA VAL A 128 3.57 2.28 17.60
C VAL A 128 2.58 3.19 18.33
N HIS A 129 2.97 4.42 18.68
CA HIS A 129 2.13 5.30 19.49
C HIS A 129 0.89 5.79 18.74
N ILE A 130 1.00 6.04 17.43
CA ILE A 130 -0.14 6.49 16.59
C ILE A 130 -1.29 5.48 16.58
N LEU A 131 -0.96 4.19 16.64
CA LEU A 131 -1.93 3.09 16.62
C LEU A 131 -1.58 2.06 17.69
N PRO A 132 -1.95 2.33 18.95
CA PRO A 132 -1.73 1.41 20.06
C PRO A 132 -2.41 0.06 19.77
N GLN A 133 -1.86 -1.03 20.34
CA GLN A 133 -2.40 -2.40 20.24
C GLN A 133 -2.29 -3.07 18.86
N ARG A 134 -1.70 -2.41 17.85
CA ARG A 134 -1.40 -3.04 16.55
C ARG A 134 0.11 -3.17 16.39
N LEU A 135 0.53 -4.39 16.00
CA LEU A 135 1.93 -4.71 15.78
C LEU A 135 2.27 -4.52 14.30
N PHE A 136 3.35 -3.78 14.05
CA PHE A 136 3.88 -3.57 12.70
C PHE A 136 5.32 -4.03 12.64
N TYR A 137 5.75 -4.56 11.49
CA TYR A 137 7.17 -4.57 11.21
C TYR A 137 7.60 -3.15 10.85
N THR A 138 8.72 -2.69 11.41
CA THR A 138 9.16 -1.31 11.24
C THR A 138 10.47 -1.24 10.47
N LEU A 139 10.52 -0.44 9.40
CA LEU A 139 11.79 0.02 8.82
C LEU A 139 12.04 1.47 9.22
N THR A 140 12.99 1.68 10.12
CA THR A 140 13.35 3.02 10.57
C THR A 140 14.04 3.83 9.47
N LEU A 141 13.48 4.99 9.16
CA LEU A 141 14.08 5.98 8.28
C LEU A 141 14.88 7.00 9.09
N LEU A 142 14.34 7.48 10.21
CA LEU A 142 15.02 8.43 11.11
C LEU A 142 14.86 8.04 12.57
N THR A 143 15.97 8.10 13.31
CA THR A 143 16.02 7.97 14.77
C THR A 143 16.53 9.27 15.40
N TYR A 144 16.36 9.39 16.71
CA TYR A 144 16.95 10.48 17.47
C TYR A 144 18.49 10.53 17.36
N HIS A 145 19.17 9.39 17.33
CA HIS A 145 20.63 9.33 17.18
C HIS A 145 21.11 10.01 15.88
N ASP A 146 20.28 10.05 14.83
CA ASP A 146 20.64 10.73 13.59
C ASP A 146 20.64 12.27 13.72
N MET A 147 20.01 12.77 14.78
CA MET A 147 19.88 14.19 15.13
C MET A 147 20.98 14.65 16.09
N GLU A 148 21.57 13.74 16.86
CA GLU A 148 22.60 14.04 17.87
C GLU A 148 23.81 14.73 17.23
N GLY A 149 24.29 15.81 17.88
CA GLY A 149 25.45 16.58 17.42
C GLY A 149 25.21 17.47 16.18
N ARG A 150 24.00 17.52 15.63
CA ARG A 150 23.68 18.44 14.52
C ARG A 150 23.47 19.86 15.05
N LYS A 151 23.92 20.85 14.26
CA LYS A 151 23.65 22.26 14.54
C LYS A 151 22.16 22.53 14.37
N PHE A 152 21.53 22.98 15.45
CA PHE A 152 20.17 23.47 15.40
C PHE A 152 20.13 24.84 14.74
N ASN A 153 19.08 25.11 13.97
CA ASN A 153 18.86 26.46 13.46
C ASN A 153 18.53 27.39 14.63
N SER A 154 19.11 28.60 14.62
CA SER A 154 18.72 29.69 15.51
C SER A 154 17.30 30.19 15.23
N THR A 155 16.79 29.95 14.02
CA THR A 155 15.40 30.20 13.61
C THR A 155 14.80 28.92 13.01
N PRO A 156 13.82 28.29 13.68
CA PRO A 156 13.20 27.06 13.18
C PRO A 156 12.59 27.27 11.79
N HIS A 157 12.58 26.21 10.96
CA HIS A 157 11.87 26.25 9.68
C HIS A 157 10.40 26.67 9.89
N GLN A 158 9.94 27.60 9.05
CA GLN A 158 8.56 28.06 9.07
C GLN A 158 7.66 27.05 8.33
N ASP A 159 6.35 27.04 8.62
CA ASP A 159 5.42 26.10 7.99
C ASP A 159 5.46 26.17 6.45
N ASN A 160 5.68 27.36 5.90
CA ASN A 160 5.85 27.59 4.46
C ASN A 160 7.01 26.79 3.83
N ASP A 161 8.09 26.52 4.59
CA ASP A 161 9.22 25.71 4.12
C ASP A 161 8.79 24.25 3.91
N PHE A 162 7.82 23.78 4.70
CA PHE A 162 7.23 22.45 4.57
C PHE A 162 6.12 22.41 3.51
N ASP A 163 5.40 23.51 3.31
CA ASP A 163 4.38 23.62 2.26
C ASP A 163 4.99 23.57 0.86
N ALA A 164 6.18 24.17 0.66
CA ALA A 164 6.97 24.00 -0.56
C ALA A 164 7.43 22.54 -0.76
N ALA A 165 7.52 21.75 0.32
CA ALA A 165 7.77 20.32 0.25
C ALA A 165 6.50 19.49 -0.07
N PHE A 166 5.29 20.07 -0.05
CA PHE A 166 4.02 19.36 -0.27
C PHE A 166 3.66 19.09 -1.75
N GLN A 167 4.59 19.25 -2.70
CA GLN A 167 4.39 18.73 -4.05
C GLN A 167 4.56 17.21 -4.03
N ILE A 168 3.52 16.52 -3.57
CA ILE A 168 3.43 15.08 -3.72
C ILE A 168 3.14 14.82 -5.21
N GLU A 169 4.18 14.46 -5.97
CA GLU A 169 3.98 13.68 -7.19
C GLU A 169 3.56 12.27 -6.77
N LEU A 170 2.32 12.13 -6.28
CA LEU A 170 1.69 10.82 -6.22
C LEU A 170 1.68 10.29 -7.67
N PRO A 171 1.99 9.00 -7.92
CA PRO A 171 1.70 8.39 -9.20
C PRO A 171 0.24 8.74 -9.51
N ALA A 172 0.04 9.45 -10.63
CA ALA A 172 -1.15 10.24 -10.89
C ALA A 172 -2.41 9.51 -10.40
N ARG A 173 -2.98 9.99 -9.27
CA ARG A 173 -4.29 9.54 -8.81
C ARG A 173 -5.22 9.65 -10.02
N SER A 174 -5.83 8.52 -10.37
CA SER A 174 -6.76 8.43 -11.49
C SER A 174 -7.68 9.65 -11.45
N LYS A 175 -7.55 10.49 -12.48
CA LYS A 175 -8.40 11.67 -12.64
C LYS A 175 -9.83 11.18 -12.58
N LYS A 176 -10.70 11.88 -11.82
CA LYS A 176 -12.16 11.70 -11.86
C LYS A 176 -12.55 11.40 -13.30
N ILE A 177 -13.06 10.19 -13.53
CA ILE A 177 -13.24 9.68 -14.88
C ILE A 177 -14.11 10.68 -15.65
N ASN A 178 -13.50 11.38 -16.61
CA ASN A 178 -14.23 12.14 -17.60
C ASN A 178 -15.17 11.14 -18.29
N THR A 179 -16.46 11.43 -18.40
CA THR A 179 -17.45 10.52 -19.02
C THR A 179 -16.98 9.98 -20.38
N ARG A 180 -16.20 10.77 -21.12
CA ARG A 180 -15.55 10.34 -22.37
C ARG A 180 -14.47 9.26 -22.16
N ASN A 181 -13.66 9.40 -21.12
CA ASN A 181 -12.66 8.39 -20.73
C ASN A 181 -13.34 7.12 -20.22
N ARG A 182 -14.46 7.23 -19.48
CA ARG A 182 -15.23 6.05 -19.04
C ARG A 182 -15.69 5.21 -20.22
N ILE A 183 -16.24 5.84 -21.25
CA ILE A 183 -16.73 5.16 -22.45
C ILE A 183 -15.58 4.45 -23.17
N ILE A 184 -14.43 5.12 -23.32
CA ILE A 184 -13.24 4.54 -23.96
C ILE A 184 -12.69 3.37 -23.14
N GLU A 185 -12.60 3.52 -21.81
CA GLU A 185 -12.10 2.48 -20.91
C GLU A 185 -13.04 1.28 -20.82
N LEU A 186 -14.35 1.51 -20.79
CA LEU A 186 -15.36 0.44 -20.84
C LEU A 186 -15.32 -0.30 -22.18
N ALA A 187 -15.11 0.42 -23.29
CA ALA A 187 -14.94 -0.20 -24.60
C ALA A 187 -13.64 -1.02 -24.71
N ALA A 188 -12.58 -0.60 -24.00
CA ALA A 188 -11.30 -1.31 -23.95
C ALA A 188 -11.24 -2.42 -22.90
N LEU A 189 -12.22 -2.51 -21.99
CA LEU A 189 -12.29 -3.53 -20.97
C LEU A 189 -12.57 -4.89 -21.61
N SER A 190 -11.68 -5.86 -21.43
CA SER A 190 -11.98 -7.25 -21.75
C SER A 190 -13.10 -7.72 -20.84
N ARG A 191 -14.22 -8.20 -21.40
CA ARG A 191 -15.33 -8.80 -20.63
C ARG A 191 -15.04 -10.23 -20.19
N SER A 192 -13.91 -10.79 -20.59
CA SER A 192 -13.46 -12.10 -20.15
C SER A 192 -12.11 -11.96 -19.45
N LEU A 193 -12.01 -12.52 -18.24
CA LEU A 193 -10.76 -12.61 -17.49
C LEU A 193 -10.30 -14.07 -17.46
N ASP A 194 -9.18 -14.34 -18.13
CA ASP A 194 -8.51 -15.63 -18.04
C ASP A 194 -7.58 -15.68 -16.84
N LEU A 195 -7.96 -16.51 -15.86
CA LEU A 195 -7.16 -16.81 -14.68
C LEU A 195 -6.47 -18.15 -14.80
N HIS A 196 -6.64 -18.91 -15.89
CA HIS A 196 -6.02 -20.21 -16.05
C HIS A 196 -4.50 -20.09 -16.02
N TYR A 197 -3.86 -20.87 -15.15
CA TYR A 197 -2.41 -20.96 -15.07
C TYR A 197 -1.95 -22.24 -15.75
N GLU A 198 -1.25 -22.11 -16.88
CA GLU A 198 -0.63 -23.25 -17.54
C GLU A 198 0.81 -23.47 -17.03
N GLU A 199 1.04 -24.55 -16.28
CA GLU A 199 2.38 -24.99 -15.86
C GLU A 199 3.35 -25.20 -17.04
N ARG A 200 2.85 -25.45 -18.26
CA ARG A 200 3.69 -25.71 -19.44
C ARG A 200 4.38 -24.46 -19.99
N ILE A 201 3.78 -23.28 -19.79
CA ILE A 201 4.32 -22.00 -20.28
C ILE A 201 5.30 -21.42 -19.26
N HIS A 202 5.07 -21.65 -17.96
CA HIS A 202 5.91 -21.16 -16.89
C HIS A 202 6.84 -22.27 -16.37
N HIS A 203 8.12 -22.22 -16.74
CA HIS A 203 9.15 -23.22 -16.39
C HIS A 203 9.43 -23.33 -14.88
N SER A 204 8.76 -22.53 -14.04
CA SER A 204 8.81 -22.62 -12.58
C SER A 204 7.45 -23.03 -12.03
N LYS A 205 7.44 -24.05 -11.16
CA LYS A 205 6.32 -24.32 -10.25
C LYS A 205 6.20 -23.15 -9.29
N ASN A 206 5.40 -22.17 -9.67
CA ASN A 206 5.16 -21.03 -8.81
C ASN A 206 4.28 -21.53 -7.65
N LYS A 207 4.77 -21.44 -6.40
CA LYS A 207 4.03 -21.98 -5.24
C LYS A 207 2.80 -21.13 -4.87
N HIS A 208 2.65 -19.97 -5.50
CA HIS A 208 1.65 -18.94 -5.18
C HIS A 208 0.70 -18.64 -6.36
N VAL A 209 0.45 -19.64 -7.21
CA VAL A 209 -0.40 -19.47 -8.40
C VAL A 209 -1.81 -19.00 -8.03
N LEU A 210 -2.40 -19.61 -6.99
CA LEU A 210 -3.77 -19.31 -6.55
C LEU A 210 -3.90 -17.85 -6.11
N GLU A 211 -2.95 -17.35 -5.34
CA GLU A 211 -2.96 -15.98 -4.83
C GLU A 211 -2.79 -14.96 -5.95
N ILE A 212 -1.91 -15.24 -6.93
CA ILE A 212 -1.76 -14.39 -8.12
C ILE A 212 -3.08 -14.34 -8.91
N GLN A 213 -3.75 -15.49 -9.05
CA GLN A 213 -5.05 -15.58 -9.73
C GLN A 213 -6.13 -14.79 -8.99
N LEU A 214 -6.22 -14.93 -7.67
CA LEU A 214 -7.20 -14.20 -6.84
C LEU A 214 -6.92 -12.69 -6.83
N LYS A 215 -5.66 -12.27 -6.76
CA LYS A 215 -5.30 -10.84 -6.86
C LYS A 215 -5.74 -10.27 -8.21
N LYS A 216 -5.43 -10.94 -9.32
CA LYS A 216 -5.89 -10.53 -10.66
C LYS A 216 -7.40 -10.45 -10.75
N PHE A 217 -8.09 -11.40 -10.12
CA PHE A 217 -9.56 -11.40 -10.01
C PHE A 217 -10.06 -10.16 -9.27
N HIS A 218 -9.54 -9.84 -8.08
CA HIS A 218 -9.97 -8.67 -7.31
C HIS A 218 -9.68 -7.35 -8.04
N GLU A 219 -8.47 -7.18 -8.59
CA GLU A 219 -8.12 -5.98 -9.36
C GLU A 219 -9.02 -5.80 -10.59
N TYR A 220 -9.39 -6.90 -11.24
CA TYR A 220 -10.32 -6.88 -12.35
C TYR A 220 -11.74 -6.53 -11.90
N MET A 221 -12.23 -7.11 -10.79
CA MET A 221 -13.55 -6.82 -10.23
C MET A 221 -13.68 -5.35 -9.81
N ASP A 222 -12.65 -4.77 -9.19
CA ASP A 222 -12.61 -3.35 -8.85
C ASP A 222 -12.80 -2.48 -10.11
N LYS A 223 -12.13 -2.84 -11.20
CA LYS A 223 -12.23 -2.14 -12.48
C LYS A 223 -13.62 -2.30 -13.14
N VAL A 224 -14.20 -3.50 -13.07
CA VAL A 224 -15.55 -3.79 -13.58
C VAL A 224 -16.59 -2.96 -12.83
N ILE A 225 -16.51 -2.92 -11.50
CA ILE A 225 -17.40 -2.14 -10.64
C ILE A 225 -17.22 -0.64 -10.90
N GLN A 226 -15.98 -0.16 -10.97
CA GLN A 226 -15.69 1.24 -11.26
C GLN A 226 -16.26 1.72 -12.61
N LEU A 227 -16.30 0.83 -13.61
CA LEU A 227 -16.82 1.14 -14.94
C LEU A 227 -18.33 0.84 -15.08
N GLU A 228 -18.96 0.29 -14.03
CA GLU A 228 -20.33 -0.25 -13.99
C GLU A 228 -20.59 -1.22 -15.17
N CYS A 229 -19.68 -2.18 -15.37
CA CYS A 229 -19.83 -3.19 -16.41
C CYS A 229 -20.77 -4.30 -15.92
N GLU A 230 -21.93 -4.44 -16.57
CA GLU A 230 -23.02 -5.32 -16.14
C GLU A 230 -22.76 -6.82 -16.35
N GLU A 231 -21.82 -7.19 -17.21
CA GLU A 231 -21.62 -8.59 -17.60
C GLU A 231 -20.15 -8.91 -17.86
N ILE A 232 -19.64 -9.93 -17.18
CA ILE A 232 -18.29 -10.46 -17.35
C ILE A 232 -18.27 -12.00 -17.32
N GLU A 233 -17.19 -12.57 -17.83
CA GLU A 233 -16.87 -13.99 -17.74
C GLU A 233 -15.52 -14.17 -17.03
N ILE A 234 -15.48 -15.06 -16.04
CA ILE A 234 -14.26 -15.45 -15.34
C ILE A 234 -13.91 -16.89 -15.73
N ILE A 235 -12.76 -17.07 -16.36
CA ILE A 235 -12.23 -18.39 -16.75
C ILE A 235 -11.27 -18.84 -15.65
N HIS A 236 -11.72 -19.77 -14.81
CA HIS A 236 -10.93 -20.29 -13.68
C HIS A 236 -10.32 -21.69 -13.95
N GLY A 237 -10.65 -22.29 -15.10
CA GLY A 237 -10.22 -23.65 -15.45
C GLY A 237 -10.98 -24.73 -14.68
N LYS A 238 -10.80 -25.99 -15.09
CA LYS A 238 -11.54 -27.14 -14.53
C LYS A 238 -10.91 -27.63 -13.21
N GLY A 239 -9.59 -27.83 -13.20
CA GLY A 239 -8.75 -28.08 -12.02
C GLY A 239 -9.36 -28.94 -10.90
N ASN A 240 -8.93 -28.65 -9.66
CA ASN A 240 -9.50 -29.25 -8.43
C ASN A 240 -10.61 -28.38 -7.82
N GLY A 241 -11.09 -27.35 -8.52
CA GLY A 241 -12.15 -26.45 -8.06
C GLY A 241 -11.75 -25.40 -7.00
N ILE A 242 -10.52 -25.40 -6.48
CA ILE A 242 -10.09 -24.47 -5.41
C ILE A 242 -10.23 -23.00 -5.81
N LEU A 243 -9.74 -22.62 -7.01
CA LEU A 243 -9.86 -21.25 -7.51
C LEU A 243 -11.32 -20.85 -7.70
N LYS A 244 -12.14 -21.74 -8.27
CA LYS A 244 -13.59 -21.51 -8.43
C LYS A 244 -14.25 -21.21 -7.09
N GLN A 245 -14.00 -22.06 -6.08
CA GLN A 245 -14.60 -21.89 -4.77
C GLN A 245 -14.25 -20.52 -4.15
N LYS A 246 -12.97 -20.13 -4.20
CA LYS A 246 -12.52 -18.84 -3.64
C LYS A 246 -13.10 -17.63 -4.38
N ILE A 247 -13.24 -17.72 -5.70
CA ILE A 247 -13.92 -16.69 -6.50
C ILE A 247 -15.38 -16.58 -6.06
N TYR A 248 -16.08 -17.71 -5.88
CA TYR A 248 -17.49 -17.72 -5.50
C TYR A 248 -17.70 -17.14 -4.09
N GLU A 249 -16.86 -17.51 -3.12
CA GLU A 249 -16.87 -16.91 -1.78
C GLU A 249 -16.75 -15.38 -1.85
N SER A 250 -15.83 -14.86 -2.67
CA SER A 250 -15.67 -13.41 -2.85
C SER A 250 -16.84 -12.74 -3.59
N LEU A 251 -17.54 -13.46 -4.47
CA LEU A 251 -18.69 -12.93 -5.20
C LEU A 251 -19.95 -12.91 -4.36
N GLU A 252 -20.14 -13.90 -3.48
CA GLU A 252 -21.27 -13.96 -2.54
C GLU A 252 -21.26 -12.77 -1.56
N GLU A 253 -20.07 -12.31 -1.16
CA GLU A 253 -19.91 -11.12 -0.30
C GLU A 253 -20.09 -9.79 -1.04
N ASN A 254 -20.15 -9.80 -2.38
CA ASN A 254 -20.18 -8.59 -3.19
C ASN A 254 -21.60 -8.14 -3.51
N SER A 255 -22.02 -6.99 -2.96
CA SER A 255 -23.39 -6.47 -3.10
C SER A 255 -23.81 -6.14 -4.54
N TYR A 256 -22.88 -5.98 -5.48
CA TYR A 256 -23.19 -5.70 -6.89
C TYR A 256 -23.48 -6.97 -7.70
N VAL A 257 -23.14 -8.15 -7.19
CA VAL A 257 -23.35 -9.41 -7.90
C VAL A 257 -24.83 -9.77 -7.87
N PHE A 258 -25.46 -9.78 -9.05
CA PHE A 258 -26.87 -10.12 -9.18
C PHE A 258 -27.07 -11.62 -9.46
N GLN A 259 -26.23 -12.19 -10.34
CA GLN A 259 -26.38 -13.59 -10.73
C GLN A 259 -25.04 -14.17 -11.17
N ILE A 260 -24.79 -15.42 -10.78
CA ILE A 260 -23.65 -16.23 -11.23
C ILE A 260 -24.21 -17.41 -12.02
N THR A 261 -23.72 -17.61 -13.24
CA THR A 261 -24.10 -18.73 -14.10
C THR A 261 -22.85 -19.49 -14.52
N GLU A 262 -22.73 -20.73 -14.06
CA GLU A 262 -21.63 -21.60 -14.45
C GLU A 262 -21.82 -22.10 -15.89
N ASN A 263 -20.74 -22.11 -16.67
CA ASN A 263 -20.77 -22.65 -18.02
C ASN A 263 -20.73 -24.18 -18.00
N HIS A 264 -21.41 -24.85 -18.95
CA HIS A 264 -21.61 -26.30 -18.99
C HIS A 264 -20.33 -27.15 -18.92
N ASN A 265 -19.18 -26.57 -19.26
CA ASN A 265 -17.88 -27.22 -19.24
C ASN A 265 -17.14 -27.13 -17.88
N GLY A 266 -17.70 -26.42 -16.89
CA GLY A 266 -17.18 -26.29 -15.52
C GLY A 266 -15.87 -25.51 -15.38
N GLY A 267 -15.43 -24.83 -16.45
CA GLY A 267 -14.15 -24.12 -16.50
C GLY A 267 -14.26 -22.58 -16.50
N SER A 268 -15.48 -22.05 -16.62
CA SER A 268 -15.74 -20.61 -16.55
C SER A 268 -17.11 -20.33 -15.93
N SER A 269 -17.25 -19.12 -15.41
CA SER A 269 -18.49 -18.62 -14.80
C SER A 269 -18.81 -17.24 -15.37
N LYS A 270 -20.06 -17.05 -15.79
CA LYS A 270 -20.62 -15.77 -16.21
C LYS A 270 -21.19 -15.06 -14.98
N ILE A 271 -20.89 -13.78 -14.83
CA ILE A 271 -21.31 -12.96 -13.69
C ILE A 271 -22.08 -11.78 -14.24
N LEU A 272 -23.30 -11.60 -13.76
CA LEU A 272 -24.11 -10.42 -13.98
C LEU A 272 -24.03 -9.53 -12.75
N LEU A 273 -23.72 -8.26 -12.98
CA LEU A 273 -23.67 -7.22 -11.97
C LEU A 273 -24.81 -6.22 -12.16
N ARG A 274 -25.32 -5.67 -11.05
CA ARG A 274 -26.34 -4.63 -11.03
C ARG A 274 -25.86 -3.46 -10.19
N TYR A 275 -26.06 -2.26 -10.73
CA TYR A 275 -25.70 -0.99 -10.11
C TYR A 275 -26.99 -0.18 -10.01
N ASP A 276 -27.64 -0.26 -8.85
CA ASP A 276 -28.88 0.46 -8.53
C ASP A 276 -28.60 1.91 -8.09
#